data_AF-A0A7J9F6N0-F1
#
_entry.id   AF-A0A7J9F6N0-F1
#
_cell.length_a   1.000
_cell.length_b   1.000
_cell.length_c   1.000
_cell.angle_alpha   90.00
_cell.angle_beta   90.00
_cell.angle_gamma   90.00
#
_symmetry.space_group_name_H-M   'P 1'
#
loop_
_entity.id
_entity.type
_entity.pdbx_description
1 polymer ?
#
loop_
_entity_poly.entity_id
_entity_poly.type
_entity_poly.pdbx_seq_one_letter_code
_entity_poly.pdbx_strand_id
1 'polypeptide(L)'
;MFYSEFREHVKDLSCLSKNLCRTVIVDNNPFSFLLQPLNGIPCIPFSAGQPHDTQLLDVLLPLLKHLSLQKDVRPFLYDRFHMPEWFQKQGIPSSSWSA
;
A
#
# COMPACT_ATOMS: atom_id res chain seq x y z
N MET A 1 3.87 -23.58 4.21
CA MET A 1 4.60 -23.02 5.36
C MET A 1 5.01 -21.56 5.20
N PHE A 2 5.07 -20.97 3.99
CA PHE A 2 5.40 -19.54 3.80
C PHE A 2 4.34 -18.52 4.25
N TYR A 3 3.09 -18.92 4.49
CA TYR A 3 1.99 -17.98 4.75
C TYR A 3 1.89 -17.46 6.18
N SER A 4 2.44 -18.16 7.17
CA SER A 4 2.23 -17.81 8.58
C SER A 4 3.08 -16.62 9.02
N GLU A 5 4.32 -16.49 8.54
CA GLU A 5 5.22 -15.40 8.96
C GLU A 5 4.79 -14.03 8.46
N PHE A 6 4.09 -13.93 7.32
CA PHE A 6 3.62 -12.64 6.81
C PHE A 6 2.37 -12.11 7.50
N ARG A 7 1.63 -12.95 8.26
CA ARG A 7 0.33 -12.55 8.83
C ARG A 7 0.43 -11.79 10.15
N GLU A 8 1.53 -11.91 10.89
CA GLU A 8 1.59 -11.39 12.28
C GLU A 8 1.52 -9.86 12.37
N HIS A 9 1.79 -9.14 11.26
CA HIS A 9 1.83 -7.67 11.24
C HIS A 9 1.00 -7.04 10.12
N VAL A 10 0.08 -7.80 9.52
CA VAL A 10 -0.82 -7.24 8.50
C VAL A 10 -1.81 -6.28 9.14
N LYS A 11 -1.95 -5.10 8.54
CA LYS A 11 -2.89 -4.06 8.95
C LYS A 11 -4.15 -4.20 8.11
N ASP A 12 -5.13 -4.94 8.63
CA ASP A 12 -6.41 -5.13 7.95
C ASP A 12 -7.24 -3.83 7.94
N LEU A 13 -7.30 -3.17 6.79
CA LEU A 13 -8.05 -1.93 6.62
C LEU A 13 -9.57 -2.13 6.69
N SER A 14 -10.07 -3.35 6.50
CA SER A 14 -11.51 -3.64 6.62
C SER A 14 -12.04 -3.38 8.04
N CYS A 15 -11.16 -3.40 9.05
CA CYS A 15 -11.47 -3.02 10.41
C CYS A 15 -11.79 -1.52 10.58
N LEU A 16 -11.36 -0.66 9.64
CA LEU A 16 -11.60 0.79 9.68
C LEU A 16 -12.90 1.19 8.97
N SER A 17 -13.22 0.54 7.85
CA SER A 17 -14.40 0.87 7.05
C SER A 17 -14.75 -0.27 6.08
N LYS A 18 -16.05 -0.44 5.82
CA LYS A 18 -16.56 -1.34 4.77
C LYS A 18 -16.30 -0.79 3.36
N ASN A 19 -16.13 0.51 3.22
CA ASN A 19 -15.83 1.17 1.95
C ASN A 19 -14.45 1.83 2.03
N LEU A 20 -13.52 1.32 1.21
CA LEU A 20 -12.13 1.78 1.16
C LEU A 20 -11.82 2.65 -0.07
N CYS A 21 -12.82 3.09 -0.84
CA CYS A 21 -12.60 3.95 -2.03
C CYS A 21 -11.81 5.22 -1.72
N ARG A 22 -11.84 5.70 -0.46
CA ARG A 22 -11.21 6.95 -0.03
C ARG A 22 -10.13 6.73 1.05
N THR A 23 -9.67 5.49 1.21
CA THR A 23 -8.67 5.11 2.23
C THR A 23 -7.36 4.72 1.56
N VAL A 24 -6.24 5.19 2.09
CA VAL A 24 -4.91 4.75 1.67
C VAL A 24 -4.07 4.39 2.89
N ILE A 25 -3.14 3.46 2.72
CA ILE A 25 -2.12 3.13 3.70
C ILE A 25 -0.75 3.36 3.06
N VAL A 26 0.11 4.13 3.74
CA VAL A 26 1.50 4.38 3.33
C VAL A 26 2.39 3.60 4.27
N ASP A 27 3.21 2.71 3.73
CA ASP A 27 4.07 1.85 4.54
C ASP A 27 5.34 1.47 3.77
N ASN A 28 6.46 1.36 4.49
CA ASN A 28 7.73 0.95 3.93
C ASN A 28 7.88 -0.58 3.90
N ASN A 29 6.95 -1.32 4.53
CA ASN A 29 6.79 -2.75 4.38
C ASN A 29 5.51 -3.06 3.57
N PRO A 30 5.64 -3.50 2.29
CA PRO A 30 4.48 -3.86 1.48
C PRO A 30 3.54 -4.88 2.13
N PHE A 31 4.08 -5.86 2.86
CA PHE A 31 3.26 -6.89 3.50
C PHE A 31 2.30 -6.34 4.57
N SER A 32 2.55 -5.13 5.10
CA SER A 32 1.64 -4.45 6.01
C SER A 32 0.24 -4.25 5.42
N PHE A 33 0.11 -4.11 4.10
CA PHE A 33 -1.18 -3.91 3.41
C PHE A 33 -1.57 -5.08 2.51
N LEU A 34 -1.05 -6.28 2.81
CA LEU A 34 -1.27 -7.48 2.00
C LEU A 34 -2.76 -7.77 1.73
N LEU A 35 -3.64 -7.53 2.70
CA LEU A 35 -5.08 -7.81 2.54
C LEU A 35 -5.79 -6.80 1.63
N GLN A 36 -5.24 -5.60 1.42
CA GLN A 36 -5.82 -4.55 0.58
C GLN A 36 -4.74 -3.94 -0.34
N PRO A 37 -4.17 -4.71 -1.28
CA PRO A 37 -3.05 -4.27 -2.12
C PRO A 37 -3.39 -3.05 -2.99
N LEU A 38 -4.67 -2.85 -3.31
CA LEU A 38 -5.17 -1.72 -4.08
C LEU A 38 -5.24 -0.40 -3.29
N ASN A 39 -5.03 -0.45 -1.97
CA ASN A 39 -5.04 0.71 -1.08
C ASN A 39 -3.64 1.09 -0.57
N GLY A 40 -2.61 0.31 -0.93
CA GLY A 40 -1.24 0.48 -0.47
C GLY A 40 -0.41 1.45 -1.31
N ILE A 41 0.35 2.31 -0.64
CA ILE A 41 1.39 3.15 -1.21
C ILE A 41 2.73 2.68 -0.59
N PRO A 42 3.55 1.91 -1.33
CA PRO A 42 4.88 1.56 -0.84
C PRO A 42 5.76 2.83 -0.78
N CYS A 43 6.39 3.08 0.36
CA CYS A 43 7.37 4.17 0.51
C CYS A 43 8.78 3.64 0.74
N ILE A 44 9.77 4.52 0.60
CA ILE A 44 11.17 4.14 0.80
C ILE A 44 11.44 4.21 2.31
N PRO A 45 12.11 3.22 2.91
CA PRO A 45 12.52 3.31 4.30
C PRO A 45 13.40 4.53 4.53
N PHE A 46 13.02 5.36 5.49
CA PHE A 46 13.87 6.46 5.94
C PHE A 46 15.16 5.92 6.58
N SER A 47 16.28 6.58 6.31
CA SER A 47 17.57 6.29 6.94
C SER A 47 18.20 7.57 7.47
N ALA A 48 18.72 7.52 8.70
CA ALA A 48 19.42 8.65 9.31
C ALA A 48 20.66 9.11 8.51
N GLY A 49 21.18 8.25 7.61
CA GLY A 49 22.25 8.61 6.67
C GLY A 49 21.83 9.46 5.48
N GLN A 50 20.53 9.79 5.34
CA GLN A 50 19.97 10.58 4.24
C GLN A 50 19.35 11.89 4.78
N PRO A 51 20.17 12.87 5.23
CA PRO A 51 19.67 14.11 5.82
C PRO A 51 18.95 15.03 4.84
N HIS A 52 19.09 14.77 3.53
CA HIS A 52 18.43 15.49 2.45
C HIS A 52 17.26 14.69 1.85
N ASP A 53 16.76 13.67 2.54
CA ASP A 53 15.57 12.95 2.09
C ASP A 53 14.36 13.91 2.05
N THR A 54 13.78 14.05 0.86
CA THR A 54 12.59 14.86 0.60
C THR A 54 11.45 14.01 0.05
N GLN A 55 11.49 12.68 0.20
CA GLN A 55 10.53 11.78 -0.45
C GLN A 55 9.08 12.12 -0.08
N LEU A 56 8.84 12.47 1.17
CA LEU A 56 7.50 12.86 1.64
C LEU A 56 6.99 14.11 0.92
N LEU A 57 7.86 15.10 0.68
CA LEU A 57 7.51 16.36 0.05
C LEU A 57 7.37 16.22 -1.47
N ASP A 58 8.30 15.49 -2.10
CA ASP A 58 8.44 15.48 -3.55
C ASP A 58 7.64 14.36 -4.22
N VAL A 59 7.39 13.27 -3.50
CA VAL A 59 6.70 12.09 -4.04
C VAL A 59 5.34 11.91 -3.37
N LEU A 60 5.31 11.85 -2.04
CA LEU A 60 4.07 11.49 -1.34
C LEU A 60 3.06 12.64 -1.35
N LEU A 61 3.48 13.88 -1.09
CA LEU A 61 2.57 15.02 -1.06
C LEU A 61 1.85 15.26 -2.42
N PRO A 62 2.53 15.27 -3.58
CA PRO A 62 1.85 15.42 -4.87
C PRO A 62 0.91 14.26 -5.17
N LEU A 63 1.31 13.03 -4.81
CA LEU A 63 0.46 11.84 -4.93
C LEU A 63 -0.82 11.98 -4.10
N LEU A 64 -0.71 12.32 -2.82
CA LEU A 64 -1.86 12.50 -1.94
C LEU A 64 -2.77 13.65 -2.40
N LYS A 65 -2.20 14.74 -2.90
CA LYS A 65 -2.97 15.83 -3.52
C LYS A 65 -3.78 15.33 -4.72
N HIS A 66 -3.17 14.54 -5.60
CA HIS A 66 -3.88 13.95 -6.74
C HIS A 66 -5.01 13.01 -6.29
N LEU A 67 -4.72 12.10 -5.35
CA LEU A 67 -5.70 11.14 -4.81
C LEU A 67 -6.87 11.82 -4.10
N SER A 68 -6.66 12.99 -3.49
CA SER A 68 -7.72 13.73 -2.79
C SER A 68 -8.88 14.13 -3.73
N LEU A 69 -8.58 14.30 -5.02
CA LEU A 69 -9.51 14.65 -6.08
C LEU A 69 -10.28 13.44 -6.64
N GLN A 70 -9.84 12.22 -6.35
CA GLN A 70 -10.40 11.00 -6.92
C GLN A 70 -11.57 10.46 -6.08
N LYS A 71 -12.67 10.04 -6.72
CA LYS A 71 -13.79 9.39 -6.00
C LYS A 71 -13.40 8.01 -5.44
N ASP A 72 -12.53 7.31 -6.16
CA ASP A 72 -11.93 6.03 -5.76
C ASP A 72 -10.42 6.08 -6.02
N VAL A 73 -9.62 5.83 -4.98
CA VAL A 73 -8.15 5.86 -5.06
C VAL A 73 -7.59 4.60 -5.72
N ARG A 74 -8.32 3.48 -5.70
CA ARG A 74 -7.82 2.15 -6.05
C ARG A 74 -7.42 2.00 -7.52
N PRO A 75 -8.18 2.50 -8.52
CA PRO A 75 -7.78 2.40 -9.92
C PRO A 75 -6.45 3.11 -10.20
N PHE A 76 -6.27 4.31 -9.65
CA PHE A 76 -5.03 5.06 -9.83
C PHE A 76 -3.85 4.38 -9.13
N LEU A 77 -4.04 3.88 -7.91
CA LEU A 77 -3.00 3.17 -7.17
C LEU A 77 -2.60 1.85 -7.86
N TYR A 78 -3.56 1.14 -8.45
CA TYR A 78 -3.31 -0.02 -9.29
C TYR A 78 -2.40 0.34 -10.47
N ASP A 79 -2.79 1.34 -11.27
CA ASP A 79 -2.03 1.76 -12.45
C ASP A 79 -0.63 2.27 -12.09
N ARG A 80 -0.46 2.86 -10.91
CA ARG A 80 0.82 3.42 -10.48
C ARG A 80 1.79 2.37 -9.93
N PHE A 81 1.31 1.40 -9.17
CA PHE A 81 2.17 0.53 -8.37
C PHE A 81 2.10 -0.95 -8.74
N HIS A 82 1.00 -1.41 -9.35
CA HIS A 82 0.78 -2.83 -9.68
C HIS A 82 1.06 -3.76 -8.49
N MET A 83 0.60 -3.35 -7.29
CA MET A 83 0.82 -4.12 -6.06
C MET A 83 0.23 -5.54 -6.13
N PRO A 84 -0.96 -5.78 -6.71
CA PRO A 84 -1.47 -7.12 -6.95
C PRO A 84 -0.45 -8.04 -7.66
N GLU A 85 0.11 -7.58 -8.77
CA GLU A 85 1.10 -8.32 -9.56
C GLU A 85 2.43 -8.44 -8.81
N TRP A 86 2.83 -7.40 -8.08
CA TRP A 86 4.02 -7.45 -7.24
C TRP A 86 3.90 -8.58 -6.21
N PHE A 87 2.77 -8.70 -5.51
CA PHE A 87 2.52 -9.80 -4.56
C PHE A 87 2.48 -11.18 -5.21
N GLN A 88 1.87 -11.29 -6.39
CA GLN A 88 1.88 -12.54 -7.16
C GLN A 88 3.31 -12.98 -7.50
N LYS A 89 4.19 -12.04 -7.88
CA LYS A 89 5.62 -12.31 -8.11
C LYS A 89 6.36 -12.75 -6.84
N GLN A 90 5.88 -12.36 -5.65
CA GLN A 90 6.38 -12.86 -4.36
C GLN A 90 5.74 -14.21 -3.95
N GLY A 91 4.94 -14.84 -4.81
CA GLY A 91 4.28 -16.12 -4.53
C GLY A 91 2.98 -15.99 -3.72
N ILE A 92 2.41 -14.78 -3.60
CA ILE A 92 1.16 -14.54 -2.88
C ILE A 92 -0.02 -14.44 -3.86
N PRO A 93 -0.98 -15.38 -3.84
CA PRO A 93 -2.11 -15.41 -4.75
C PRO A 93 -3.18 -14.40 -4.34
N SER A 94 -4.00 -13.99 -5.31
CA SER A 94 -5.12 -13.05 -5.12
C SER A 94 -6.18 -13.54 -4.12
N SER A 95 -6.31 -14.85 -3.91
CA SER A 95 -7.17 -15.43 -2.87
C SER A 95 -6.76 -15.06 -1.44
N SER A 96 -5.58 -14.46 -1.27
CA SER A 96 -5.07 -13.99 0.02
C SER A 96 -5.54 -12.57 0.37
N TRP A 97 -6.24 -11.88 -0.54
CA TRP A 97 -6.70 -10.51 -0.34
C TRP A 97 -8.15 -10.49 0.16
N SER A 98 -8.48 -9.50 0.99
CA SER A 98 -9.86 -9.27 1.40
C SER A 98 -10.62 -8.56 0.29
N ALA A 99 -11.84 -9.01 0.01
CA ALA A 99 -12.76 -8.36 -0.92
C ALA A 99 -13.25 -7.00 -0.38
#